data_AF-A0A024HKX6-F1
#
_entry.id   AF-A0A024HKX6-F1
#
_cell.length_a   1.000
_cell.length_b   1.000
_cell.length_c   1.000
_cell.angle_alpha   90.00
_cell.angle_beta   90.00
_cell.angle_gamma   90.00
#
_symmetry.space_group_name_H-M   'P 1'
#
loop_
_entity.id
_entity.type
_entity.pdbx_description
1 polymer ?
#
loop_
_entity_poly.entity_id
_entity_poly.type
_entity_poly.pdbx_seq_one_letter_code
_entity_poly.pdbx_strand_id
1 'polypeptide(L)' 'MRKSVYSLLLAVPVLLMGCAERPASSEPQHVYSEAEVKAFALKALSASDMNSDLYARYRRALTEQHHSDGAGS' A
#
# COMPACT_ATOMS: atom_id res chain seq x y z
N MET A 1 -2.82 -7.26 44.33
CA MET A 1 -2.26 -7.23 42.96
C MET A 1 -3.09 -6.37 41.99
N ARG A 2 -3.48 -5.14 42.35
CA ARG A 2 -4.25 -4.24 41.45
C ARG A 2 -3.49 -2.97 41.04
N LYS A 3 -2.50 -2.54 41.84
CA LYS A 3 -1.70 -1.33 41.61
C LYS A 3 -0.79 -1.43 40.37
N SER A 4 -0.36 -2.64 40.01
CA SER A 4 0.56 -2.87 38.88
C SER A 4 -0.09 -2.63 37.51
N VAL A 5 -1.41 -2.83 37.39
CA VAL A 5 -2.12 -2.69 36.10
C VAL A 5 -2.30 -1.21 35.73
N TYR A 6 -2.51 -0.34 36.73
CA TYR A 6 -2.64 1.11 36.51
C TYR A 6 -1.33 1.76 36.06
N SER A 7 -0.18 1.31 36.56
CA SER A 7 1.13 1.80 36.10
C SER A 7 1.41 1.39 34.65
N LEU A 8 0.96 0.21 34.23
CA LEU A 8 1.11 -0.24 32.84
C LEU A 8 0.26 0.60 31.89
N LEU A 9 -1.00 0.89 32.27
CA LEU A 9 -1.92 1.69 31.47
C LEU A 9 -1.45 3.15 31.26
N LEU A 10 -0.73 3.71 32.24
CA LEU A 10 -0.16 5.06 32.14
C LEU A 10 1.10 5.12 31.26
N ALA A 11 1.85 4.01 31.13
CA ALA A 11 3.05 3.94 30.31
C ALA A 11 2.75 3.74 28.81
N VAL A 12 1.63 3.11 28.47
CA VAL A 12 1.19 2.86 27.09
C VAL A 12 1.10 4.13 26.22
N PRO A 13 0.42 5.22 26.64
CA PRO A 13 0.33 6.43 25.81
C PRO A 13 1.68 7.13 25.60
N VAL A 14 2.59 7.06 26.57
CA VAL A 14 3.94 7.63 26.45
C VAL A 14 4.77 6.86 25.42
N LEU A 15 4.64 5.54 25.38
CA LEU A 15 5.32 4.70 24.39
C LEU A 15 4.73 4.84 22.97
N LEU A 16 3.44 5.16 22.86
CA LEU A 16 2.77 5.33 21.57
C LEU A 16 2.94 6.74 20.97
N MET A 17 3.41 7.71 21.74
CA MET A 17 3.59 9.11 21.30
C MET A 17 4.57 9.22 20.10
N GLY A 18 5.52 8.29 19.96
CA GLY A 18 6.46 8.23 18.84
C GLY A 18 6.00 7.40 17.63
N CYS A 19 4.83 6.76 17.70
CA CYS A 19 4.34 5.90 16.61
C CYS A 19 3.41 6.62 15.62
N ALA A 20 2.97 7.84 15.94
CA ALA A 20 2.07 8.64 15.09
C ALA A 20 2.82 9.60 14.17
N GLU A 21 4.12 9.79 14.38
CA GLU A 21 4.92 10.75 13.62
C GLU A 21 5.28 10.13 12.26
N ARG A 22 4.38 10.34 11.29
CA ARG A 22 4.70 10.08 9.88
C ARG A 22 5.85 11.01 9.53
N PRO A 23 7.05 10.49 9.20
CA PRO A 23 8.17 11.35 8.81
C PRO A 23 7.68 12.21 7.66
N ALA A 24 7.81 13.53 7.80
CA ALA A 24 7.52 14.46 6.72
C ALA A 24 8.35 14.00 5.52
N SER A 25 7.69 13.49 4.48
CA SER A 25 8.36 12.97 3.30
C SER A 25 9.09 14.13 2.64
N SER A 26 10.38 14.26 2.93
CA SER A 26 11.29 15.25 2.34
C SER A 26 11.67 14.89 0.90
N GLU A 27 11.25 13.72 0.42
CA GLU A 27 11.47 13.31 -0.95
C GLU A 27 10.42 13.92 -1.88
N PRO A 28 10.81 14.47 -3.03
CA PRO A 28 9.86 14.88 -4.05
C PRO A 28 8.98 13.67 -4.37
N GLN A 29 7.66 13.85 -4.29
CA GLN A 29 6.70 12.81 -4.58
C GLN A 29 6.89 12.40 -6.04
N HIS A 30 7.68 11.35 -6.27
CA HIS A 30 7.99 10.87 -7.60
C HIS A 30 6.68 10.36 -8.21
N VAL A 31 6.21 11.08 -9.23
CA VAL A 31 5.00 10.70 -9.96
C VAL A 31 5.39 9.55 -10.89
N TYR A 32 5.04 8.34 -10.49
CA TYR A 32 5.26 7.15 -11.31
C TYR A 32 4.40 7.22 -12.57
N SER A 33 5.00 6.89 -13.71
CA SER A 33 4.28 6.70 -14.96
C SER A 33 3.37 5.47 -14.87
N GLU A 34 2.31 5.45 -15.69
CA GLU A 34 1.40 4.29 -15.77
C GLU A 34 2.15 2.99 -16.13
N ALA A 35 3.19 3.09 -16.96
CA ALA A 35 4.03 1.96 -17.33
C ALA A 35 4.82 1.41 -16.13
N GLU A 36 5.38 2.27 -15.30
CA GLU A 36 6.10 1.86 -14.07
C GLU A 36 5.16 1.22 -13.07
N VAL A 37 3.96 1.78 -12.89
CA VAL A 37 2.94 1.22 -12.01
C VAL A 37 2.50 -0.16 -12.51
N LYS A 38 2.25 -0.33 -13.81
CA LYS A 38 1.88 -1.61 -14.41
C LYS A 38 3.00 -2.65 -14.28
N ALA A 39 4.25 -2.26 -14.53
CA ALA A 39 5.40 -3.15 -14.39
C ALA A 39 5.58 -3.63 -12.94
N PHE A 40 5.43 -2.71 -11.98
CA PHE A 40 5.46 -3.03 -10.56
C PHE A 40 4.32 -3.97 -10.18
N ALA A 41 3.09 -3.68 -10.59
CA ALA A 41 1.92 -4.50 -10.29
C ALA A 41 2.06 -5.93 -10.86
N LEU A 42 2.57 -6.08 -12.09
CA LEU A 42 2.83 -7.40 -12.68
C LEU A 42 3.90 -8.17 -11.89
N LYS A 43 4.95 -7.49 -11.44
CA LYS A 43 6.00 -8.10 -10.61
C LYS A 43 5.44 -8.57 -9.28
N ALA A 44 4.70 -7.72 -8.58
CA ALA A 44 4.05 -8.08 -7.32
C ALA A 44 3.06 -9.24 -7.48
N LEU A 45 2.25 -9.21 -8.55
CA LEU A 45 1.30 -10.26 -8.90
C LEU A 45 2.01 -11.60 -9.13
N SER A 46 3.15 -11.60 -9.81
CA SER A 46 3.94 -12.82 -10.07
C SER A 46 4.56 -13.45 -8.83
N ALA A 47 4.77 -12.66 -7.76
CA ALA A 47 5.32 -13.12 -6.50
C ALA A 47 4.24 -13.55 -5.49
N SER A 48 2.96 -13.34 -5.81
CA SER A 48 1.84 -13.71 -4.92
C SER A 48 1.49 -15.18 -5.05
N ASP A 49 1.07 -15.81 -3.95
CA ASP A 49 0.57 -17.20 -3.91
C ASP A 49 -0.91 -17.28 -4.33
N MET A 50 -1.29 -16.53 -5.36
CA MET A 50 -2.68 -16.34 -5.75
C MET A 50 -3.16 -17.46 -6.68
N ASN A 51 -4.44 -17.82 -6.57
CA ASN A 51 -5.04 -18.83 -7.44
C ASN A 51 -4.88 -18.46 -8.93
N SER A 52 -4.59 -19.45 -9.78
CA SER A 52 -4.29 -19.30 -11.20
C SER A 52 -5.39 -18.57 -11.98
N ASP A 53 -6.67 -18.83 -11.67
CA ASP A 53 -7.80 -18.16 -12.32
C ASP A 53 -7.83 -16.66 -12.01
N LEU A 54 -7.54 -16.31 -10.76
CA LEU A 54 -7.52 -14.94 -10.31
C LEU A 54 -6.27 -14.23 -10.87
N TYR A 55 -5.13 -14.91 -10.87
CA TYR A 55 -3.89 -14.42 -11.47
C TYR A 55 -4.07 -14.09 -12.96
N ALA A 56 -4.72 -14.98 -13.73
CA ALA A 56 -4.97 -14.76 -15.15
C ALA A 56 -5.84 -13.53 -15.42
N ARG A 57 -6.88 -13.31 -14.60
CA ARG A 57 -7.76 -12.13 -14.71
C ARG A 57 -6.99 -10.83 -14.46
N TYR A 58 -6.21 -10.77 -13.38
CA TYR A 58 -5.45 -9.56 -13.06
C TYR A 58 -4.30 -9.31 -14.03
N ARG A 59 -3.59 -10.35 -14.46
CA ARG A 59 -2.57 -10.23 -15.48
C ARG A 59 -3.15 -9.64 -16.76
N ARG A 60 -4.30 -10.15 -17.20
CA ARG A 60 -4.99 -9.64 -18.39
C ARG A 60 -5.34 -8.15 -18.25
N ALA A 61 -5.97 -7.77 -17.14
CA ALA A 61 -6.34 -6.38 -16.87
C ALA A 61 -5.13 -5.42 -16.85
N LEU A 62 -3.97 -5.88 -16.35
CA LEU A 62 -2.75 -5.07 -16.32
C LEU A 62 -2.06 -4.95 -17.69
N THR A 63 -2.27 -5.92 -18.59
CA THR A 63 -1.67 -5.94 -19.93
C THR A 63 -2.58 -5.37 -21.01
N GLU A 64 -3.89 -5.36 -20.80
CA GLU A 64 -4.85 -4.79 -21.74
C GLU A 64 -4.67 -3.28 -21.78
N GLN A 65 -4.42 -2.74 -22.97
CA GLN A 65 -4.33 -1.29 -23.17
C GLN A 65 -5.74 -0.72 -22.98
N HIS A 66 -6.03 -0.26 -21.77
CA HIS A 66 -7.17 0.61 -21.56
C HIS A 66 -6.90 1.91 -22.33
N HIS A 67 -7.39 1.99 -23.58
CA HIS A 67 -7.59 3.27 -24.23
C HIS A 67 -8.61 4.02 -23.36
N SER A 68 -8.09 4.80 -22.41
CA SER A 68 -8.83 5.89 -21.80
C SER A 68 -9.00 6.95 -22.88
N ASP A 69 -9.82 6.67 -23.89
CA ASP A 69 -10.32 7.70 -24.77
C ASP A 69 -11.09 8.67 -23.88
N GLY A 70 -10.62 9.92 -23.86
CA GLY A 70 -11.34 11.00 -23.20
C GLY A 70 -12.72 11.13 -23.81
N ALA A 71 -13.75 10.74 -23.07
CA ALA A 71 -15.08 11.30 -23.22
C ALA A 71 -15.24 12.36 -22.13
N GLY A 72 -14.75 13.56 -22.43
CA GLY A 72 -15.28 14.76 -21.81
C GLY A 72 -16.78 14.85 -22.09
N SER A 73 -17.54 15.12 -21.04
CA SER A 73 -18.85 15.78 -21.10
C SER A 73 -18.83 16.89 -20.08
#